data_AF-A0A820XX88-F1
#
_entry.id   AF-A0A820XX88-F1
#
_cell.length_a   1.000
_cell.length_b   1.000
_cell.length_c   1.000
_cell.angle_alpha   90.00
_cell.angle_beta   90.00
_cell.angle_gamma   90.00
#
_symmetry.space_group_name_H-M   'P 1'
#
loop_
_entity.id
_entity.type
_entity.pdbx_description
1 polymer ?
#
loop_
_entity_poly.entity_id
_entity_poly.type
_entity_poly.pdbx_seq_one_letter_code
_entity_poly.pdbx_strand_id
1 'polypeptide(L)'
;MGKCEIICLLGNTGCGKSSVCEFINYNSNNNDNTIIAINRSSEELEIDLSAINKLIFEYTFDEENFNKIKLLDQTVKEQQIYWIVLDCEVDTILKRIQTTFARGLFETRKALSYYQQRFRHLSAHFGLPFIDTTQLTVEQVSDEVSDVVKKYSEYYRQYRRMGTQTLNYDFIQERDVENKLYGILNTYDFDLITHLPEYANEFDDIDKRKLFIKWYVNNNLPEIDHRRNIVKIGDYELPAVGTLLRLVTEGESKKVYKDVSGNPYTMHLAFIVLKSTIYSHSMQVTGEISNLSSVRACGSQLFLEMMWRNGLNHSYRSINCNGIIVSNFIDEIPPVEIIVKRYCEGTDKNSFYDILENEEIVLSNQNGEYLCGPYIRFDWRNPNHISPTTRKCLNRNPYYYIYEEAVGKEVFFKKILTNKQYALPVGDKNITEDLLTHVMNTKRVKLSVLKMFMVIQSYFSRVNLVIKDVCFMLDKKGEQFWSEVNQDCMRITAMDNSQNKFDKDIWRAGGLTSREQIMKKWNDFNIIFTAYFMKNKFHETELLNYNTYFYTQEINQLLANNTLKIPHNSRELWLDVRGKNQRRVLVTMDMYNGQPVLVKSS
;
A
#
# COMPACT_ATOMS: atom_id res chain seq x y z
N MET A 1 -12.76 44.22 6.97
CA MET A 1 -11.92 43.25 7.70
C MET A 1 -11.27 42.34 6.68
N GLY A 2 -9.95 42.11 6.78
CA GLY A 2 -9.26 41.19 5.87
C GLY A 2 -9.82 39.77 6.00
N LYS A 3 -9.76 38.98 4.92
CA LYS A 3 -10.19 37.58 4.96
C LYS A 3 -9.28 36.80 5.90
N CYS A 4 -9.85 36.29 6.98
CA CYS A 4 -9.15 35.40 7.91
C CYS A 4 -9.05 34.00 7.30
N GLU A 5 -7.86 33.41 7.36
CA GLU A 5 -7.61 32.02 6.98
C GLU A 5 -7.28 31.20 8.23
N ILE A 6 -7.82 29.99 8.28
CA ILE A 6 -7.72 29.12 9.44
C ILE A 6 -6.92 27.89 9.06
N ILE A 7 -5.93 27.55 9.88
CA ILE A 7 -5.07 26.38 9.70
C ILE A 7 -5.39 25.35 10.79
N CYS A 8 -5.81 24.16 10.38
CA CYS A 8 -6.06 23.03 11.27
C CYS A 8 -4.89 22.05 11.20
N LEU A 9 -4.07 21.98 12.26
CA LEU A 9 -2.91 21.08 12.34
C LEU A 9 -3.28 19.73 12.98
N LEU A 10 -3.07 18.65 12.22
CA LEU A 10 -3.29 17.26 12.59
C LEU A 10 -1.95 16.53 12.78
N GLY A 11 -1.95 15.39 13.50
CA GLY A 11 -0.73 14.60 13.76
C GLY A 11 -0.59 14.14 15.21
N ASN A 12 0.48 13.42 15.53
CA ASN A 12 0.80 13.02 16.91
C ASN A 12 1.29 14.21 17.75
N THR A 13 1.21 14.10 19.08
CA THR A 13 1.65 15.18 20.00
C THR A 13 3.12 15.55 19.81
N GLY A 14 4.01 14.57 19.59
CA GLY A 14 5.44 14.81 19.36
C GLY A 14 5.80 15.33 17.95
N CYS A 15 4.82 15.58 17.07
CA CYS A 15 5.04 16.27 15.80
C CYS A 15 5.20 17.80 15.97
N GLY A 16 5.05 18.34 17.18
CA GLY A 16 5.26 19.78 17.45
C GLY A 16 4.07 20.69 17.14
N LYS A 17 2.88 20.13 16.87
CA LYS A 17 1.68 20.88 16.46
C LYS A 17 1.34 22.06 17.37
N SER A 18 1.40 21.90 18.69
CA SER A 18 1.10 22.98 19.64
C SER A 18 2.08 24.13 19.51
N SER A 19 3.38 23.83 19.50
CA SER A 19 4.43 24.83 19.35
C SER A 19 4.35 25.54 18.00
N VAL A 20 4.03 24.83 16.92
CA VAL A 20 3.82 25.42 15.60
C VAL A 20 2.59 26.32 15.58
N CYS A 21 1.46 25.91 16.17
CA CYS A 21 0.27 26.76 16.30
C CYS A 21 0.56 28.05 17.08
N GLU A 22 1.21 27.94 18.23
CA GLU A 22 1.59 29.09 19.06
C GLU A 22 2.50 30.05 18.29
N PHE A 23 3.49 29.52 17.56
CA PHE A 23 4.42 30.31 16.77
C PHE A 23 3.74 31.04 15.60
N ILE A 24 2.85 30.36 14.85
CA ILE A 24 2.07 30.97 13.76
C ILE A 24 1.19 32.10 14.32
N ASN A 25 0.45 31.84 15.41
CA ASN A 25 -0.46 32.81 16.00
C ASN A 25 0.29 34.03 16.58
N TYR A 26 1.45 33.82 17.21
CA TYR A 26 2.29 34.90 17.71
C TYR A 26 2.77 35.81 16.57
N ASN A 27 3.28 35.23 15.49
CA ASN A 27 3.75 35.99 14.32
C ASN A 27 2.60 36.65 13.55
N SER A 28 1.38 36.12 13.63
CA SER A 28 0.22 36.72 12.98
C SER A 28 -0.21 38.01 13.66
N ASN A 29 -0.25 38.02 15.00
CA ASN A 29 -0.62 39.19 15.81
C ASN A 29 0.32 40.39 15.61
N ASN A 30 1.58 40.14 15.27
CA ASN A 30 2.59 41.20 15.09
C ASN A 30 2.58 41.84 13.70
N ASN A 31 1.96 41.21 12.69
CA ASN A 31 2.13 41.57 11.28
C ASN A 31 0.83 41.94 10.56
N ASP A 32 -0.25 42.30 11.28
CA ASP A 32 -1.62 42.45 10.74
C ASP A 32 -2.09 41.23 9.92
N ASN A 33 -1.47 40.07 10.14
CA ASN A 33 -1.74 38.87 9.36
C ASN A 33 -3.03 38.23 9.84
N THR A 34 -3.82 37.76 8.88
CA THR A 34 -5.17 37.23 9.09
C THR A 34 -5.18 35.71 9.26
N ILE A 35 -4.11 35.10 9.77
CA ILE A 35 -3.99 33.63 9.89
C ILE A 35 -4.19 33.19 11.33
N ILE A 36 -5.06 32.19 11.54
CA ILE A 36 -5.28 31.55 12.84
C ILE A 36 -4.98 30.06 12.73
N ALA A 37 -4.01 29.57 13.50
CA ALA A 37 -3.69 28.15 13.58
C ALA A 37 -4.31 27.51 14.83
N ILE A 38 -5.01 26.40 14.64
CA ILE A 38 -5.63 25.60 15.71
C ILE A 38 -5.20 24.13 15.62
N ASN A 39 -5.12 23.47 16.77
CA ASN A 39 -4.82 22.04 16.92
C ASN A 39 -5.83 21.30 17.80
N ARG A 40 -6.92 21.97 18.17
CA ARG A 40 -8.05 21.49 18.99
C ARG A 40 -9.35 22.12 18.48
N SER A 41 -10.48 21.51 18.78
CA SER A 41 -11.80 22.05 18.41
C SER A 41 -11.97 23.48 18.93
N SER A 42 -12.64 24.31 18.15
CA SER A 42 -12.95 25.70 18.50
C SER A 42 -14.43 25.97 18.24
N GLU A 43 -15.18 26.22 19.31
CA GLU A 43 -16.60 26.60 19.22
C GLU A 43 -16.76 27.96 18.52
N GLU A 44 -15.84 28.89 18.74
CA GLU A 44 -15.86 30.23 18.13
C GLU A 44 -15.73 30.19 16.60
N LEU A 45 -14.92 29.24 16.09
CA LEU A 45 -14.70 29.03 14.67
C LEU A 45 -15.65 27.98 14.08
N GLU A 46 -16.47 27.33 14.92
CA GLU A 46 -17.34 26.21 14.58
C GLU A 46 -16.59 25.04 13.89
N ILE A 47 -15.35 24.78 14.31
CA ILE A 47 -14.53 23.69 13.78
C ILE A 47 -14.39 22.60 14.84
N ASP A 48 -14.94 21.42 14.53
CA ASP A 48 -14.83 20.25 15.40
C ASP A 48 -13.72 19.28 14.94
N LEU A 49 -12.58 19.31 15.63
CA LEU A 49 -11.49 18.36 15.44
C LEU A 49 -11.75 17.03 16.15
N SER A 50 -12.77 16.96 17.03
CA SER A 50 -13.10 15.72 17.75
C SER A 50 -13.64 14.65 16.79
N ALA A 51 -14.33 15.04 15.73
CA ALA A 51 -14.73 14.14 14.64
C ALA A 51 -13.53 13.43 13.99
N ILE A 52 -12.40 14.15 13.80
CA ILE A 52 -11.17 13.56 13.26
C ILE A 52 -10.52 12.63 14.27
N ASN A 53 -10.48 13.01 15.55
CA ASN A 53 -9.99 12.14 16.60
C ASN A 53 -10.81 10.85 16.67
N LYS A 54 -12.14 10.97 16.59
CA LYS A 54 -13.06 9.83 16.53
C LYS A 54 -12.74 8.95 15.32
N LEU A 55 -12.51 9.53 14.15
CA LEU A 55 -12.07 8.79 12.98
C LEU A 55 -10.77 8.02 13.21
N ILE A 56 -9.79 8.60 13.90
CA ILE A 56 -8.50 7.97 14.17
C ILE A 56 -8.63 6.83 15.17
N PHE A 57 -9.41 7.03 16.24
CA PHE A 57 -9.56 6.07 17.34
C PHE A 57 -10.52 4.95 17.00
N GLU A 58 -11.67 5.30 16.43
CA GLU A 58 -12.76 4.40 16.12
C GLU A 58 -12.73 3.87 14.69
N TYR A 59 -11.65 4.12 13.93
CA TYR A 59 -11.56 3.60 12.56
C TYR A 59 -11.80 2.08 12.55
N THR A 60 -12.99 1.73 12.11
CA THR A 60 -13.36 0.42 11.64
C THR A 60 -13.63 0.61 10.16
N PHE A 61 -13.22 -0.36 9.35
CA PHE A 61 -13.42 -0.33 7.90
C PHE A 61 -14.92 -0.41 7.62
N ASP A 62 -15.60 0.72 7.74
CA ASP A 62 -16.99 0.91 7.42
C ASP A 62 -17.02 2.07 6.45
N GLU A 63 -17.07 1.71 5.18
CA GLU A 63 -17.17 2.63 4.07
C GLU A 63 -18.33 3.61 4.27
N GLU A 64 -19.43 3.15 4.86
CA GLU A 64 -20.57 4.02 5.12
C GLU A 64 -20.21 5.11 6.13
N ASN A 65 -19.44 4.82 7.18
CA ASN A 65 -19.14 5.80 8.21
C ASN A 65 -17.97 6.72 7.85
N PHE A 66 -16.93 6.18 7.20
CA PHE A 66 -15.74 6.98 6.87
C PHE A 66 -16.01 7.98 5.75
N ASN A 67 -16.74 7.57 4.70
CA ASN A 67 -17.06 8.46 3.57
C ASN A 67 -18.13 9.51 3.91
N LYS A 68 -18.91 9.32 4.99
CA LYS A 68 -19.89 10.31 5.48
C LYS A 68 -19.24 11.56 6.05
N ILE A 69 -18.00 11.46 6.55
CA ILE A 69 -17.32 12.62 7.15
C ILE A 69 -16.71 13.47 6.05
N LYS A 70 -17.10 14.74 6.03
CA LYS A 70 -16.52 15.76 5.15
C LYS A 70 -15.76 16.75 6.00
N LEU A 71 -14.50 17.00 5.63
CA LEU A 71 -13.74 18.11 6.19
C LEU A 71 -14.18 19.39 5.48
N LEU A 72 -14.69 20.35 6.24
CA LEU A 72 -15.12 21.65 5.71
C LEU A 72 -13.90 22.42 5.20
N ASP A 73 -14.02 23.01 4.02
CA ASP A 73 -12.97 23.90 3.48
C ASP A 73 -13.24 25.38 3.86
N GLN A 74 -14.40 25.68 4.47
CA GLN A 74 -14.81 27.03 4.88
C GLN A 74 -15.63 27.01 6.17
N THR A 75 -15.54 28.07 6.98
CA THR A 75 -16.44 28.30 8.12
C THR A 75 -17.77 28.91 7.67
N VAL A 76 -18.75 29.00 8.58
CA VAL A 76 -20.03 29.70 8.34
C VAL A 76 -19.83 31.19 8.03
N LYS A 77 -18.70 31.77 8.46
CA LYS A 77 -18.29 33.15 8.15
C LYS A 77 -17.46 33.26 6.87
N GLU A 78 -17.47 32.23 6.02
CA GLU A 78 -16.73 32.14 4.74
C GLU A 78 -15.18 32.23 4.86
N GLN A 79 -14.64 32.01 6.07
CA GLN A 79 -13.19 31.95 6.29
C GLN A 79 -12.66 30.63 5.71
N GLN A 80 -11.55 30.67 4.98
CA GLN A 80 -10.98 29.45 4.39
C GLN A 80 -10.32 28.59 5.46
N ILE A 81 -10.46 27.27 5.35
CA ILE A 81 -9.88 26.28 6.24
C ILE A 81 -8.85 25.44 5.48
N TYR A 82 -7.63 25.39 6.02
CA TYR A 82 -6.52 24.58 5.53
C TYR A 82 -6.22 23.47 6.52
N TRP A 83 -6.42 22.22 6.11
CA TRP A 83 -6.14 21.03 6.90
C TRP A 83 -4.76 20.48 6.54
N ILE A 84 -3.86 20.39 7.52
CA ILE A 84 -2.48 19.96 7.29
C ILE A 84 -2.12 18.86 8.29
N VAL A 85 -1.53 17.77 7.81
CA VAL A 85 -1.02 16.68 8.63
C VAL A 85 0.47 16.86 8.86
N LEU A 86 0.87 16.95 10.12
CA LEU A 86 2.26 16.89 10.54
C LEU A 86 2.61 15.46 10.95
N ASP A 87 3.69 14.93 10.39
CA ASP A 87 4.23 13.62 10.74
C ASP A 87 5.68 13.72 11.23
N CYS A 88 6.15 12.68 11.88
CA CYS A 88 7.49 12.59 12.44
C CYS A 88 7.86 11.12 12.66
N GLU A 89 9.11 10.74 12.41
CA GLU A 89 9.57 9.40 12.76
C GLU A 89 9.30 9.06 14.23
N VAL A 90 8.86 7.82 14.48
CA VAL A 90 8.46 7.37 15.82
C VAL A 90 9.58 7.56 16.85
N ASP A 91 10.84 7.35 16.45
CA ASP A 91 12.00 7.55 17.33
C ASP A 91 12.18 9.02 17.72
N THR A 92 11.97 9.93 16.77
CA THR A 92 12.02 11.38 17.02
C THR A 92 10.85 11.83 17.89
N ILE A 93 9.63 11.32 17.68
CA ILE A 93 8.49 11.56 18.57
C ILE A 93 8.84 11.12 20.00
N LEU A 94 9.32 9.87 20.16
CA LEU A 94 9.70 9.33 21.46
C LEU A 94 10.77 10.17 22.15
N LYS A 95 11.75 10.70 21.40
CA LYS A 95 12.78 11.61 21.92
C LYS A 95 12.19 12.96 22.36
N ARG A 96 11.30 13.55 21.56
CA ARG A 96 10.66 14.85 21.86
C ARG A 96 9.77 14.79 23.11
N ILE A 97 9.09 13.66 23.33
CA ILE A 97 8.24 13.47 24.52
C ILE A 97 8.98 12.86 25.72
N GLN A 98 10.30 12.62 25.65
CA GLN A 98 11.05 12.12 26.82
C GLN A 98 11.03 13.09 28.00
N THR A 99 10.80 14.37 27.76
CA THR A 99 10.80 15.42 28.77
C THR A 99 9.48 15.52 29.55
N THR A 100 8.41 14.84 29.12
CA THR A 100 7.11 14.88 29.80
C THR A 100 7.04 13.83 30.91
N PHE A 101 6.55 14.23 32.09
CA PHE A 101 6.60 13.44 33.33
C PHE A 101 5.68 12.20 33.36
N ALA A 102 4.72 12.07 32.45
CA ALA A 102 3.78 10.95 32.43
C ALA A 102 3.56 10.45 31.00
N ARG A 103 4.07 9.25 30.70
CA ARG A 103 3.81 8.59 29.41
C ARG A 103 2.49 7.85 29.45
N GLY A 104 1.54 8.28 28.62
CA GLY A 104 0.27 7.60 28.44
C GLY A 104 0.39 6.34 27.57
N LEU A 105 -0.67 5.53 27.57
CA LEU A 105 -0.79 4.35 26.71
C LEU A 105 -0.64 4.69 25.21
N PHE A 106 -1.11 5.88 24.81
CA PHE A 106 -1.08 6.41 23.45
C PHE A 106 0.28 6.93 23.00
N GLU A 107 1.26 6.97 23.90
CA GLU A 107 2.63 7.43 23.63
C GLU A 107 3.64 6.28 23.57
N THR A 108 3.15 5.04 23.61
CA THR A 108 3.97 3.85 23.40
C THR A 108 4.40 3.76 21.93
N ARG A 109 5.56 3.16 21.64
CA ARG A 109 6.03 2.95 20.25
C ARG A 109 4.96 2.30 19.37
N LYS A 110 4.23 1.32 19.91
CA LYS A 110 3.16 0.61 19.20
C LYS A 110 2.03 1.55 18.82
N ALA A 111 1.57 2.40 19.75
CA ALA A 111 0.53 3.38 19.49
C ALA A 111 0.99 4.43 18.47
N LEU A 112 2.18 5.01 18.69
CA LEU A 112 2.74 6.04 17.82
C LEU A 112 2.91 5.54 16.39
N SER A 113 3.41 4.31 16.21
CA SER A 113 3.55 3.68 14.90
C SER A 113 2.21 3.47 14.20
N TYR A 114 1.20 2.96 14.92
CA TYR A 114 -0.14 2.77 14.36
C TYR A 114 -0.81 4.10 13.99
N TYR A 115 -0.81 5.08 14.90
CA TYR A 115 -1.46 6.37 14.66
C TYR A 115 -0.75 7.23 13.62
N GLN A 116 0.58 7.11 13.49
CA GLN A 116 1.30 7.67 12.36
C GLN A 116 0.72 7.18 11.02
N GLN A 117 0.48 5.87 10.88
CA GLN A 117 -0.12 5.32 9.67
C GLN A 117 -1.56 5.80 9.48
N ARG A 118 -2.33 5.99 10.56
CA ARG A 118 -3.66 6.60 10.50
C ARG A 118 -3.64 8.05 9.99
N PHE A 119 -2.70 8.87 10.44
CA PHE A 119 -2.57 10.24 9.95
C PHE A 119 -2.15 10.28 8.46
N ARG A 120 -1.25 9.38 8.04
CA ARG A 120 -0.90 9.21 6.62
C ARG A 120 -2.09 8.77 5.78
N HIS A 121 -2.89 7.85 6.30
CA HIS A 121 -4.13 7.43 5.67
C HIS A 121 -5.13 8.58 5.53
N LEU A 122 -5.37 9.34 6.59
CA LEU A 122 -6.22 10.54 6.54
C LEU A 122 -5.74 11.55 5.52
N SER A 123 -4.42 11.82 5.49
CA SER A 123 -3.84 12.73 4.50
C SER A 123 -4.14 12.27 3.07
N ALA A 124 -3.91 11.01 2.74
CA ALA A 124 -4.19 10.48 1.40
C ALA A 124 -5.68 10.31 1.11
N HIS A 125 -6.51 10.06 2.12
CA HIS A 125 -7.95 9.91 1.96
C HIS A 125 -8.65 11.23 1.65
N PHE A 126 -8.27 12.28 2.37
CA PHE A 126 -8.86 13.61 2.26
C PHE A 126 -8.04 14.55 1.35
N GLY A 127 -6.87 14.14 0.84
CA GLY A 127 -6.01 15.01 0.04
C GLY A 127 -5.43 16.18 0.84
N LEU A 128 -4.91 15.89 2.03
CA LEU A 128 -4.34 16.89 2.95
C LEU A 128 -2.83 16.94 2.80
N PRO A 129 -2.20 18.13 2.71
CA PRO A 129 -0.75 18.26 2.74
C PRO A 129 -0.16 17.51 3.93
N PHE A 130 0.95 16.84 3.66
CA PHE A 130 1.68 16.04 4.61
C PHE A 130 3.08 16.64 4.75
N ILE A 131 3.41 17.12 5.95
CA ILE A 131 4.70 17.74 6.27
C ILE A 131 5.47 16.82 7.22
N ASP A 132 6.66 16.39 6.80
CA ASP A 132 7.56 15.60 7.64
C ASP A 132 8.41 16.50 8.53
N THR A 133 8.11 16.51 9.82
CA THR A 133 8.76 17.35 10.82
C THR A 133 10.03 16.72 11.41
N THR A 134 10.45 15.54 10.94
CA THR A 134 11.50 14.74 11.59
C THR A 134 12.81 15.51 11.78
N GLN A 135 13.23 16.27 10.76
CA GLN A 135 14.50 17.00 10.75
C GLN A 135 14.31 18.53 10.73
N LEU A 136 13.10 19.01 11.02
CA LEU A 136 12.76 20.44 10.95
C LEU A 136 12.62 21.06 12.34
N THR A 137 12.98 22.34 12.45
CA THR A 137 12.67 23.18 13.62
C THR A 137 11.22 23.67 13.57
N VAL A 138 10.72 24.25 14.67
CA VAL A 138 9.35 24.80 14.73
C VAL A 138 9.16 25.92 13.71
N GLU A 139 10.17 26.76 13.54
CA GLU A 139 10.20 27.87 12.58
C GLU A 139 10.10 27.35 11.15
N GLN A 140 10.92 26.36 10.79
CA GLN A 140 10.90 25.75 9.45
C GLN A 140 9.55 25.09 9.14
N VAL A 141 8.97 24.37 10.11
CA VAL A 141 7.63 23.78 9.94
C VAL A 141 6.56 24.87 9.80
N SER A 142 6.66 25.96 10.56
CA SER A 142 5.75 27.11 10.43
C SER A 142 5.86 27.78 9.07
N ASP A 143 7.06 27.90 8.51
CA ASP A 143 7.29 28.44 7.17
C ASP A 143 6.66 27.54 6.11
N GLU A 144 6.87 26.22 6.18
CA GLU A 144 6.23 25.27 5.26
C GLU A 144 4.69 25.30 5.35
N VAL A 145 4.14 25.36 6.56
CA VAL A 145 2.69 25.51 6.80
C VAL A 145 2.17 26.81 6.20
N SER A 146 2.91 27.91 6.36
CA SER A 146 2.56 29.22 5.81
C SER A 146 2.60 29.23 4.28
N ASP A 147 3.56 28.51 3.69
CA ASP A 147 3.68 28.34 2.24
C ASP A 147 2.47 27.60 1.64
N VAL A 148 1.91 26.61 2.35
CA VAL A 148 0.66 25.94 1.91
C VAL A 148 -0.45 26.96 1.67
N VAL A 149 -0.58 27.91 2.58
CA VAL A 149 -1.65 28.91 2.60
C VAL A 149 -1.37 30.06 1.63
N LYS A 150 -0.16 30.63 1.69
CA LYS A 150 0.18 31.86 0.96
C LYS A 150 0.61 31.60 -0.48
N LYS A 151 1.39 30.53 -0.70
CA LYS A 151 2.05 30.25 -1.99
C LYS A 151 1.33 29.17 -2.79
N TYR A 152 0.75 28.19 -2.10
CA TYR A 152 0.24 26.97 -2.73
C TYR A 152 -1.26 26.73 -2.49
N SER A 153 -2.05 27.76 -2.19
CA SER A 153 -3.49 27.60 -1.90
C SER A 153 -4.28 27.00 -3.06
N GLU A 154 -3.93 27.32 -4.30
CA GLU A 154 -4.56 26.70 -5.48
C GLU A 154 -4.21 25.21 -5.59
N TYR A 155 -2.93 24.85 -5.44
CA TYR A 155 -2.48 23.46 -5.41
C TYR A 155 -3.11 22.68 -4.26
N TYR A 156 -3.30 23.30 -3.09
CA TYR A 156 -4.02 22.71 -1.96
C TYR A 156 -5.45 22.33 -2.35
N ARG A 157 -6.22 23.25 -2.95
CA ARG A 157 -7.61 22.97 -3.36
C ARG A 157 -7.69 21.86 -4.40
N GLN A 158 -6.72 21.82 -5.33
CA GLN A 158 -6.63 20.76 -6.32
C GLN A 158 -6.27 19.43 -5.66
N TYR A 159 -5.32 19.43 -4.72
CA TYR A 159 -4.89 18.23 -4.00
C TYR A 159 -5.99 17.63 -3.11
N ARG A 160 -6.85 18.46 -2.51
CA ARG A 160 -8.05 17.99 -1.78
C ARG A 160 -8.94 17.09 -2.64
N ARG A 161 -9.04 17.36 -3.95
CA ARG A 161 -9.77 16.53 -4.92
C ARG A 161 -9.00 15.29 -5.38
N MET A 162 -7.72 15.16 -5.00
CA MET A 162 -6.93 13.95 -5.22
C MET A 162 -6.98 12.99 -4.03
N GLY A 163 -7.76 13.31 -2.99
CA GLY A 163 -8.02 12.41 -1.88
C GLY A 163 -8.86 11.21 -2.32
N THR A 164 -8.52 10.00 -1.84
CA THR A 164 -9.25 8.77 -2.24
C THR A 164 -10.75 8.82 -1.94
N GLN A 165 -11.22 9.68 -1.03
CA GLN A 165 -12.66 9.92 -0.82
C GLN A 165 -13.38 10.37 -2.10
N THR A 166 -12.67 11.10 -2.96
CA THR A 166 -13.20 11.73 -4.18
C THR A 166 -12.80 11.00 -5.46
N LEU A 167 -11.79 10.12 -5.39
CA LEU A 167 -11.28 9.43 -6.56
C LEU A 167 -12.21 8.31 -7.04
N ASN A 168 -12.47 8.29 -8.34
CA ASN A 168 -13.07 7.17 -9.06
C ASN A 168 -12.34 7.00 -10.41
N TYR A 169 -12.70 5.97 -11.18
CA TYR A 169 -12.02 5.66 -12.43
C TYR A 169 -12.06 6.84 -13.41
N ASP A 170 -13.26 7.41 -13.61
CA ASP A 170 -13.49 8.52 -14.54
C ASP A 170 -12.65 9.74 -14.16
N PHE A 171 -12.56 10.07 -12.88
CA PHE A 171 -11.76 11.18 -12.37
C PHE A 171 -10.26 11.02 -12.68
N ILE A 172 -9.73 9.79 -12.63
CA ILE A 172 -8.37 9.48 -13.04
C ILE A 172 -8.24 9.62 -14.55
N GLN A 173 -9.19 9.09 -15.33
CA GLN A 173 -9.18 9.16 -16.79
C GLN A 173 -9.26 10.61 -17.31
N GLU A 174 -10.03 11.48 -16.67
CA GLU A 174 -10.13 12.91 -16.99
C GLU A 174 -8.80 13.66 -16.81
N ARG A 175 -7.92 13.16 -15.94
CA ARG A 175 -6.60 13.72 -15.62
C ARG A 175 -5.47 13.03 -16.36
N ASP A 176 -5.73 11.90 -16.99
CA ASP A 176 -4.75 11.20 -17.80
C ASP A 176 -4.39 12.07 -19.02
N VAL A 177 -3.10 12.36 -19.12
CA VAL A 177 -2.48 13.09 -20.22
C VAL A 177 -2.82 12.46 -21.56
N GLU A 178 -2.82 11.12 -21.66
CA GLU A 178 -3.12 10.43 -22.93
C GLU A 178 -4.57 10.72 -23.37
N ASN A 179 -5.53 10.68 -22.44
CA ASN A 179 -6.93 10.99 -22.72
C ASN A 179 -7.15 12.48 -23.04
N LYS A 180 -6.44 13.39 -22.36
CA LYS A 180 -6.51 14.82 -22.68
C LYS A 180 -6.00 15.11 -24.09
N LEU A 181 -4.87 14.51 -24.48
CA LEU A 181 -4.35 14.62 -25.84
C LEU A 181 -5.32 14.00 -26.85
N TYR A 182 -5.95 12.88 -26.52
CA TYR A 182 -7.03 12.30 -27.32
C TYR A 182 -8.22 13.24 -27.50
N GLY A 183 -8.49 14.16 -26.57
CA GLY A 183 -9.53 15.17 -26.76
C GLY A 183 -9.17 16.25 -27.78
N ILE A 184 -7.90 16.65 -27.87
CA ILE A 184 -7.47 17.83 -28.65
C ILE A 184 -6.80 17.50 -29.99
N LEU A 185 -6.30 16.28 -30.18
CA LEU A 185 -5.47 15.90 -31.32
C LEU A 185 -6.30 15.65 -32.59
N ASN A 186 -6.58 16.67 -33.40
CA ASN A 186 -7.43 16.53 -34.58
C ASN A 186 -6.75 15.84 -35.78
N THR A 187 -5.42 15.95 -35.87
CA THR A 187 -4.61 15.37 -36.94
C THR A 187 -3.44 14.62 -36.32
N TYR A 188 -3.07 13.48 -36.91
CA TYR A 188 -1.92 12.71 -36.49
C TYR A 188 -1.31 11.96 -37.67
N ASP A 189 -0.02 11.68 -37.57
CA ASP A 189 0.72 10.90 -38.55
C ASP A 189 1.02 9.52 -37.96
N PHE A 190 0.24 8.53 -38.37
CA PHE A 190 0.41 7.16 -37.91
C PHE A 190 1.70 6.52 -38.43
N ASP A 191 2.24 7.00 -39.55
CA ASP A 191 3.44 6.43 -40.17
C ASP A 191 4.71 6.74 -39.37
N LEU A 192 4.64 7.66 -38.40
CA LEU A 192 5.70 7.88 -37.41
C LEU A 192 5.89 6.70 -36.44
N ILE A 193 4.91 5.79 -36.34
CA ILE A 193 5.02 4.60 -35.49
C ILE A 193 5.76 3.49 -36.25
N THR A 194 7.05 3.36 -36.00
CA THR A 194 7.92 2.40 -36.71
C THR A 194 7.97 1.00 -36.07
N HIS A 195 7.43 0.82 -34.86
CA HIS A 195 7.63 -0.39 -34.04
C HIS A 195 6.34 -0.93 -33.42
N LEU A 196 5.37 -1.28 -34.27
CA LEU A 196 4.18 -2.02 -33.86
C LEU A 196 4.52 -3.45 -33.39
N PRO A 197 3.70 -4.06 -32.51
CA PRO A 197 3.91 -5.45 -32.09
C PRO A 197 3.76 -6.41 -33.26
N GLU A 198 4.44 -7.56 -33.19
CA GLU A 198 4.46 -8.60 -34.26
C GLU A 198 3.06 -9.13 -34.62
N TYR A 199 2.11 -9.05 -33.69
CA TYR A 199 0.72 -9.45 -33.87
C TYR A 199 -0.20 -8.31 -34.33
N ALA A 200 0.33 -7.13 -34.69
CA ALA A 200 -0.48 -5.96 -35.05
C ALA A 200 -1.45 -6.24 -36.20
N ASN A 201 -1.03 -7.06 -37.17
CA ASN A 201 -1.82 -7.42 -38.36
C ASN A 201 -2.96 -8.40 -38.06
N GLU A 202 -3.08 -8.91 -36.84
CA GLU A 202 -4.21 -9.78 -36.41
C GLU A 202 -5.48 -8.97 -36.10
N PHE A 203 -5.38 -7.63 -36.11
CA PHE A 203 -6.41 -6.73 -35.64
C PHE A 203 -6.54 -5.50 -36.55
N ASP A 204 -7.62 -5.47 -37.33
CA ASP A 204 -7.89 -4.37 -38.27
C ASP A 204 -8.55 -3.15 -37.60
N ASP A 205 -9.34 -3.37 -36.55
CA ASP A 205 -10.19 -2.34 -35.91
C ASP A 205 -9.50 -1.63 -34.72
N ILE A 206 -8.20 -1.37 -34.81
CA ILE A 206 -7.47 -0.68 -33.74
C ILE A 206 -7.53 0.83 -33.93
N ASP A 207 -7.82 1.53 -32.84
CA ASP A 207 -7.77 2.99 -32.79
C ASP A 207 -6.32 3.50 -32.96
N LYS A 208 -5.97 3.79 -34.22
CA LYS A 208 -4.67 4.32 -34.62
C LYS A 208 -4.31 5.64 -33.92
N ARG A 209 -5.31 6.44 -33.52
CA ARG A 209 -5.10 7.68 -32.79
C ARG A 209 -4.60 7.40 -31.37
N LYS A 210 -5.17 6.41 -30.67
CA LYS A 210 -4.66 5.95 -29.36
C LYS A 210 -3.21 5.45 -29.46
N LEU A 211 -2.89 4.67 -30.49
CA LEU A 211 -1.52 4.20 -30.73
C LEU A 211 -0.54 5.36 -30.93
N PHE A 212 -0.92 6.35 -31.74
CA PHE A 212 -0.10 7.54 -31.96
C PHE A 212 0.09 8.35 -30.68
N ILE A 213 -0.97 8.60 -29.90
CA ILE A 213 -0.86 9.35 -28.65
C ILE A 213 0.07 8.64 -27.67
N LYS A 214 -0.03 7.31 -27.56
CA LYS A 214 0.87 6.53 -26.71
C LYS A 214 2.32 6.65 -27.15
N TRP A 215 2.58 6.56 -28.45
CA TRP A 215 3.90 6.82 -29.02
C TRP A 215 4.38 8.23 -28.67
N TYR A 216 3.52 9.22 -28.89
CA TYR A 216 3.83 10.63 -28.74
C TYR A 216 4.20 10.99 -27.30
N VAL A 217 3.40 10.59 -26.32
CA VAL A 217 3.66 10.80 -24.88
C VAL A 217 4.92 10.07 -24.41
N ASN A 218 5.24 8.91 -24.99
CA ASN A 218 6.45 8.18 -24.62
C ASN A 218 7.73 8.81 -25.18
N ASN A 219 7.65 9.47 -26.35
CA ASN A 219 8.80 10.12 -26.98
C ASN A 219 9.00 11.58 -26.56
N ASN A 220 8.02 12.19 -25.88
CA ASN A 220 8.09 13.57 -25.42
C ASN A 220 7.97 13.63 -23.90
N LEU A 221 9.01 14.11 -23.22
CA LEU A 221 8.96 14.32 -21.77
C LEU A 221 8.06 15.53 -21.45
N PRO A 222 7.20 15.43 -20.43
CA PRO A 222 6.46 16.58 -19.94
C PRO A 222 7.39 17.69 -19.42
N GLU A 223 7.19 18.91 -19.91
CA GLU A 223 7.89 20.12 -19.45
C GLU A 223 6.88 21.05 -18.77
N ILE A 224 7.19 21.53 -17.57
CA ILE A 224 6.28 22.37 -16.80
C ILE A 224 6.68 23.83 -16.95
N ASP A 225 5.76 24.67 -17.44
CA ASP A 225 5.91 26.12 -17.45
C ASP A 225 5.05 26.72 -16.34
N HIS A 226 5.68 26.94 -15.18
CA HIS A 226 5.01 27.50 -14.01
C HIS A 226 4.50 28.94 -14.22
N ARG A 227 5.07 29.69 -15.18
CA ARG A 227 4.63 31.07 -15.44
C ARG A 227 3.31 31.09 -16.21
N ARG A 228 3.15 30.17 -17.15
CA ARG A 228 1.93 30.01 -17.95
C ARG A 228 0.94 29.02 -17.35
N ASN A 229 1.32 28.30 -16.30
CA ASN A 229 0.54 27.23 -15.67
C ASN A 229 0.11 26.17 -16.71
N ILE A 230 1.09 25.69 -17.49
CA ILE A 230 0.88 24.65 -18.50
C ILE A 230 1.91 23.53 -18.36
N VAL A 231 1.53 22.35 -18.84
CA VAL A 231 2.43 21.23 -19.12
C VAL A 231 2.53 21.06 -20.63
N LYS A 232 3.73 21.21 -21.16
CA LYS A 232 4.04 21.01 -22.57
C LYS A 232 4.49 19.57 -22.80
N ILE A 233 3.95 18.93 -23.83
CA ILE A 233 4.33 17.59 -24.28
C ILE A 233 4.54 17.70 -25.78
N GLY A 234 5.81 17.76 -26.19
CA GLY A 234 6.16 18.08 -27.58
C GLY A 234 5.58 19.43 -27.98
N ASP A 235 4.70 19.44 -28.97
CA ASP A 235 4.05 20.62 -29.54
C ASP A 235 2.70 20.96 -28.88
N TYR A 236 2.20 20.11 -27.98
CA TYR A 236 0.91 20.30 -27.32
C TYR A 236 1.07 20.91 -25.94
N GLU A 237 0.25 21.91 -25.64
CA GLU A 237 0.16 22.54 -24.33
C GLU A 237 -1.12 22.11 -23.62
N LEU A 238 -0.98 21.54 -22.43
CA LEU A 238 -2.10 21.16 -21.56
C LEU A 238 -2.16 22.13 -20.37
N PRO A 239 -3.34 22.65 -19.98
CA PRO A 239 -3.45 23.46 -18.77
C PRO A 239 -3.01 22.66 -17.53
N ALA A 240 -2.07 23.19 -16.76
CA ALA A 240 -1.63 22.63 -15.47
C ALA A 240 -2.57 23.05 -14.33
N VAL A 241 -3.86 23.27 -14.63
CA VAL A 241 -4.90 23.58 -13.64
C VAL A 241 -5.28 22.28 -12.94
N GLY A 242 -4.45 21.82 -12.01
CA GLY A 242 -4.69 20.56 -11.30
C GLY A 242 -3.48 19.66 -11.28
N THR A 243 -3.72 18.48 -10.73
CA THR A 243 -2.87 17.31 -10.95
C THR A 243 -3.16 16.74 -12.34
N LEU A 244 -2.12 16.61 -13.16
CA LEU A 244 -2.13 15.88 -14.43
C LEU A 244 -1.42 14.56 -14.23
N LEU A 245 -2.02 13.48 -14.69
CA LEU A 245 -1.55 12.13 -14.47
C LEU A 245 -0.96 11.55 -15.75
N ARG A 246 0.20 10.90 -15.64
CA ARG A 246 0.79 10.10 -16.71
C ARG A 246 0.80 8.64 -16.30
N LEU A 247 0.28 7.77 -17.17
CA LEU A 247 0.43 6.32 -17.00
C LEU A 247 1.91 5.93 -17.10
N VAL A 248 2.49 5.46 -15.99
CA VAL A 248 3.90 5.05 -15.90
C VAL A 248 4.06 3.60 -16.33
N THR A 249 3.20 2.73 -15.82
CA THR A 249 3.19 1.32 -16.17
C THR A 249 1.80 0.74 -16.04
N GLU A 250 1.51 -0.25 -16.87
CA GLU A 250 0.33 -1.09 -16.75
C GLU A 250 0.76 -2.54 -16.61
N GLY A 251 0.05 -3.28 -15.78
CA GLY A 251 0.21 -4.71 -15.60
C GLY A 251 -1.12 -5.43 -15.73
N GLU A 252 -1.09 -6.74 -15.49
CA GLU A 252 -2.28 -7.58 -15.61
C GLU A 252 -3.42 -7.16 -14.70
N SER A 253 -3.10 -6.70 -13.49
CA SER A 253 -4.09 -6.40 -12.44
C SER A 253 -4.26 -4.93 -12.11
N LYS A 254 -3.42 -4.02 -12.64
CA LYS A 254 -3.41 -2.61 -12.24
C LYS A 254 -2.70 -1.69 -13.23
N LYS A 255 -3.09 -0.41 -13.19
CA LYS A 255 -2.44 0.72 -13.88
C LYS A 255 -1.82 1.64 -12.82
N VAL A 256 -0.60 2.14 -13.05
CA VAL A 256 0.12 3.03 -12.11
C VAL A 256 0.35 4.38 -12.80
N TYR A 257 -0.16 5.44 -12.20
CA TYR A 257 -0.03 6.81 -12.67
C TYR A 257 0.86 7.63 -11.74
N LYS A 258 1.58 8.59 -12.31
CA LYS A 258 2.36 9.60 -11.57
C LYS A 258 1.90 11.00 -11.98
N ASP A 259 1.97 11.92 -11.04
CA ASP A 259 1.73 13.34 -11.32
C ASP A 259 2.87 13.95 -12.16
N VAL A 260 2.50 14.69 -13.20
CA VAL A 260 3.41 15.42 -14.10
C VAL A 260 3.11 16.92 -14.16
N SER A 261 2.20 17.43 -13.33
CA SER A 261 1.83 18.86 -13.26
C SER A 261 2.79 19.71 -12.42
N GLY A 262 3.66 19.08 -11.62
CA GLY A 262 4.54 19.79 -10.69
C GLY A 262 3.87 20.18 -9.37
N ASN A 263 2.71 19.61 -9.04
CA ASN A 263 2.10 19.85 -7.74
C ASN A 263 2.99 19.23 -6.63
N PRO A 264 3.51 20.05 -5.69
CA PRO A 264 4.48 19.59 -4.69
C PRO A 264 3.90 18.54 -3.73
N TYR A 265 2.58 18.45 -3.61
CA TYR A 265 1.92 17.50 -2.71
C TYR A 265 1.69 16.12 -3.33
N THR A 266 1.76 16.02 -4.67
CA THR A 266 1.48 14.77 -5.40
C THR A 266 2.66 14.22 -6.18
N MET A 267 3.74 14.98 -6.38
CA MET A 267 4.91 14.56 -7.16
C MET A 267 5.63 13.30 -6.63
N HIS A 268 5.52 13.01 -5.34
CA HIS A 268 6.09 11.82 -4.69
C HIS A 268 5.08 10.67 -4.53
N LEU A 269 3.87 10.83 -5.07
CA LEU A 269 2.79 9.86 -4.97
C LEU A 269 2.61 9.10 -6.28
N ALA A 270 2.09 7.89 -6.15
CA ALA A 270 1.54 7.09 -7.22
C ALA A 270 0.03 6.95 -7.02
N PHE A 271 -0.72 7.05 -8.11
CA PHE A 271 -2.14 6.74 -8.15
C PHE A 271 -2.30 5.41 -8.88
N ILE A 272 -2.76 4.38 -8.18
CA ILE A 272 -2.84 3.02 -8.73
C ILE A 272 -4.32 2.67 -8.89
N VAL A 273 -4.69 2.24 -10.09
CA VAL A 273 -6.05 1.79 -10.42
C VAL A 273 -6.02 0.27 -10.57
N LEU A 274 -6.75 -0.44 -9.70
CA LEU A 274 -6.92 -1.89 -9.81
C LEU A 274 -7.89 -2.20 -10.97
N LYS A 275 -7.48 -3.13 -11.85
CA LYS A 275 -8.30 -3.65 -12.95
C LYS A 275 -9.30 -4.69 -12.42
N SER A 276 -10.37 -4.95 -13.14
CA SER A 276 -11.31 -6.04 -12.80
C SER A 276 -10.91 -7.37 -13.44
N THR A 277 -9.61 -7.67 -13.43
CA THR A 277 -8.99 -8.78 -14.17
C THR A 277 -8.36 -9.78 -13.21
N ILE A 278 -8.39 -11.05 -13.62
CA ILE A 278 -7.72 -12.13 -12.93
C ILE A 278 -6.96 -13.00 -13.94
N TYR A 279 -5.74 -13.39 -13.58
CA TYR A 279 -4.85 -14.16 -14.46
C TYR A 279 -4.17 -15.29 -13.69
N SER A 280 -4.14 -16.50 -14.26
CA SER A 280 -3.38 -17.64 -13.75
C SER A 280 -2.32 -18.05 -14.76
N HIS A 281 -1.04 -17.89 -14.39
CA HIS A 281 0.07 -18.33 -15.23
C HIS A 281 0.14 -19.85 -15.36
N SER A 282 -0.01 -20.60 -14.26
CA SER A 282 0.07 -22.06 -14.29
C SER A 282 -1.00 -22.71 -15.16
N MET A 283 -2.20 -22.12 -15.18
CA MET A 283 -3.32 -22.62 -15.98
C MET A 283 -3.38 -21.98 -17.37
N GLN A 284 -2.60 -20.93 -17.63
CA GLN A 284 -2.73 -20.09 -18.82
C GLN A 284 -4.19 -19.69 -19.06
N VAL A 285 -4.84 -19.17 -18.03
CA VAL A 285 -6.25 -18.72 -18.08
C VAL A 285 -6.35 -17.30 -17.53
N THR A 286 -7.10 -16.47 -18.23
CA THR A 286 -7.42 -15.10 -17.82
C THR A 286 -8.92 -14.86 -17.89
N GLY A 287 -9.39 -13.84 -17.17
CA GLY A 287 -10.76 -13.35 -17.32
C GLY A 287 -10.96 -11.99 -16.67
N GLU A 288 -12.09 -11.40 -17.01
CA GLU A 288 -12.62 -10.23 -16.32
C GLU A 288 -13.77 -10.64 -15.40
N ILE A 289 -13.77 -10.06 -14.20
CA ILE A 289 -14.77 -10.31 -13.16
C ILE A 289 -15.23 -8.94 -12.67
N SER A 290 -16.48 -8.60 -12.94
CA SER A 290 -17.07 -7.32 -12.53
C SER A 290 -16.87 -7.07 -11.03
N ASN A 291 -16.48 -5.83 -10.68
CA ASN A 291 -16.22 -5.38 -9.32
C ASN A 291 -15.08 -6.10 -8.56
N LEU A 292 -14.28 -6.93 -9.22
CA LEU A 292 -13.15 -7.60 -8.56
C LEU A 292 -12.12 -6.61 -8.02
N SER A 293 -11.91 -5.47 -8.70
CA SER A 293 -11.05 -4.39 -8.22
C SER A 293 -11.46 -3.91 -6.83
N SER A 294 -12.75 -3.65 -6.60
CA SER A 294 -13.32 -3.23 -5.32
C SER A 294 -13.12 -4.26 -4.22
N VAL A 295 -13.39 -5.54 -4.51
CA VAL A 295 -13.22 -6.63 -3.54
C VAL A 295 -11.75 -6.79 -3.13
N ARG A 296 -10.83 -6.67 -4.08
CA ARG A 296 -9.37 -6.68 -3.81
C ARG A 296 -8.89 -5.46 -3.04
N ALA A 297 -9.48 -4.30 -3.30
CA ALA A 297 -9.18 -3.06 -2.60
C ALA A 297 -9.53 -3.19 -1.12
N CYS A 298 -10.75 -3.69 -0.84
CA CYS A 298 -11.20 -4.01 0.52
C CYS A 298 -10.28 -5.03 1.20
N GLY A 299 -9.98 -6.15 0.53
CA GLY A 299 -9.03 -7.14 1.05
C GLY A 299 -7.67 -6.53 1.39
N SER A 300 -7.10 -5.75 0.47
CA SER A 300 -5.81 -5.07 0.67
C SER A 300 -5.83 -4.12 1.87
N GLN A 301 -6.91 -3.37 2.06
CA GLN A 301 -7.07 -2.47 3.20
C GLN A 301 -7.11 -3.23 4.54
N LEU A 302 -7.76 -4.40 4.58
CA LEU A 302 -7.77 -5.26 5.76
C LEU A 302 -6.38 -5.79 6.12
N PHE A 303 -5.54 -6.11 5.12
CA PHE A 303 -4.15 -6.47 5.37
C PHE A 303 -3.30 -5.28 5.81
N LEU A 304 -3.51 -4.07 5.25
CA LEU A 304 -2.88 -2.85 5.75
C LEU A 304 -3.19 -2.61 7.22
N GLU A 305 -4.43 -2.88 7.64
CA GLU A 305 -4.83 -2.79 9.05
C GLU A 305 -3.99 -3.72 9.93
N MET A 306 -3.84 -4.99 9.53
CA MET A 306 -3.00 -5.95 10.24
C MET A 306 -1.55 -5.46 10.33
N MET A 307 -1.02 -4.89 9.24
CA MET A 307 0.34 -4.34 9.19
C MET A 307 0.53 -3.18 10.14
N TRP A 308 -0.35 -2.18 10.08
CA TRP A 308 -0.25 -0.95 10.87
C TRP A 308 -0.34 -1.24 12.37
N ARG A 309 -1.24 -2.14 12.79
CA ARG A 309 -1.36 -2.58 14.20
C ARG A 309 -0.09 -3.26 14.73
N ASN A 310 0.76 -3.77 13.82
CA ASN A 310 1.96 -4.53 14.15
C ASN A 310 3.27 -3.80 13.78
N GLY A 311 3.19 -2.50 13.47
CA GLY A 311 4.35 -1.67 13.15
C GLY A 311 5.11 -2.19 11.92
N LEU A 312 4.38 -2.57 10.89
CA LEU A 312 4.91 -2.87 9.56
C LEU A 312 4.57 -1.72 8.61
N ASN A 313 5.54 -1.33 7.79
CA ASN A 313 5.39 -0.21 6.86
C ASN A 313 4.95 -0.73 5.49
N HIS A 314 4.06 0.00 4.85
CA HIS A 314 3.62 -0.25 3.48
C HIS A 314 3.70 1.05 2.67
N SER A 315 3.84 0.95 1.34
CA SER A 315 3.87 2.11 0.45
C SER A 315 2.50 2.77 0.30
N TYR A 316 1.44 1.96 0.29
CA TYR A 316 0.05 2.40 0.22
C TYR A 316 -0.30 3.26 1.44
N ARG A 317 -0.79 4.47 1.16
CA ARG A 317 -1.30 5.40 2.17
C ARG A 317 -2.81 5.23 2.36
N SER A 318 -3.56 5.12 1.26
CA SER A 318 -5.01 5.00 1.27
C SER A 318 -5.52 4.14 0.11
N ILE A 319 -6.62 3.43 0.33
CA ILE A 319 -7.33 2.63 -0.67
C ILE A 319 -8.84 2.92 -0.56
N ASN A 320 -9.54 3.11 -1.67
CA ASN A 320 -11.01 3.24 -1.67
C ASN A 320 -11.73 2.03 -2.28
N CYS A 321 -13.05 2.04 -2.16
CA CYS A 321 -13.97 1.03 -2.70
C CYS A 321 -13.99 0.95 -4.22
N ASN A 322 -13.54 2.00 -4.92
CA ASN A 322 -13.47 2.02 -6.38
C ASN A 322 -12.20 1.31 -6.92
N GLY A 323 -11.39 0.73 -6.04
CA GLY A 323 -10.13 0.10 -6.44
C GLY A 323 -9.03 1.10 -6.77
N ILE A 324 -9.08 2.31 -6.19
CA ILE A 324 -8.04 3.32 -6.36
C ILE A 324 -7.21 3.41 -5.09
N ILE A 325 -5.89 3.42 -5.27
CA ILE A 325 -4.91 3.43 -4.22
C ILE A 325 -4.02 4.66 -4.41
N VAL A 326 -3.81 5.41 -3.33
CA VAL A 326 -2.75 6.42 -3.24
C VAL A 326 -1.57 5.80 -2.50
N SER A 327 -0.41 5.77 -3.14
CA SER A 327 0.82 5.16 -2.63
C SER A 327 1.97 6.16 -2.63
N ASN A 328 2.93 5.99 -1.73
CA ASN A 328 4.28 6.51 -1.98
C ASN A 328 4.80 5.91 -3.29
N PHE A 329 5.39 6.73 -4.15
CA PHE A 329 6.10 6.25 -5.33
C PHE A 329 7.44 5.68 -4.90
N ILE A 330 7.78 4.48 -5.40
CA ILE A 330 9.07 3.83 -5.15
C ILE A 330 9.78 3.76 -6.49
N ASP A 331 10.83 4.57 -6.65
CA ASP A 331 11.55 4.67 -7.94
C ASP A 331 12.28 3.38 -8.30
N GLU A 332 12.79 2.66 -7.30
CA GLU A 332 13.57 1.44 -7.50
C GLU A 332 12.97 0.25 -6.77
N ILE A 333 12.24 -0.57 -7.52
CA ILE A 333 11.71 -1.84 -7.04
C ILE A 333 12.62 -3.01 -7.47
N PRO A 334 13.04 -3.90 -6.55
CA PRO A 334 13.75 -5.10 -6.94
C PRO A 334 12.79 -6.03 -7.71
N PRO A 335 13.24 -6.70 -8.79
CA PRO A 335 12.42 -7.64 -9.56
C PRO A 335 12.34 -9.01 -8.85
N VAL A 336 12.03 -9.00 -7.55
CA VAL A 336 12.02 -10.18 -6.69
C VAL A 336 10.69 -10.29 -5.97
N GLU A 337 10.01 -11.41 -6.14
CA GLU A 337 8.90 -11.84 -5.31
C GLU A 337 9.44 -12.66 -4.15
N ILE A 338 8.96 -12.38 -2.94
CA ILE A 338 9.38 -13.07 -1.72
C ILE A 338 8.22 -13.88 -1.19
N ILE A 339 8.38 -15.20 -1.16
CA ILE A 339 7.30 -16.13 -0.85
C ILE A 339 7.60 -16.79 0.49
N VAL A 340 6.67 -16.71 1.43
CA VAL A 340 6.73 -17.46 2.68
C VAL A 340 5.81 -18.66 2.58
N LYS A 341 6.35 -19.85 2.83
CA LYS A 341 5.64 -21.12 2.63
C LYS A 341 5.66 -21.96 3.88
N ARG A 342 4.46 -22.32 4.35
CA ARG A 342 4.26 -23.24 5.46
C ARG A 342 3.92 -24.66 4.99
N TYR A 343 3.27 -24.79 3.83
CA TYR A 343 2.87 -26.08 3.26
C TYR A 343 3.47 -26.27 1.86
N CYS A 344 3.77 -27.53 1.53
CA CYS A 344 4.25 -27.94 0.22
C CYS A 344 3.11 -27.94 -0.81
N GLU A 345 2.81 -26.76 -1.32
CA GLU A 345 1.70 -26.49 -2.23
C GLU A 345 2.16 -25.65 -3.43
N GLY A 346 1.37 -25.69 -4.51
CA GLY A 346 1.65 -24.90 -5.70
C GLY A 346 2.97 -25.30 -6.37
N THR A 347 3.86 -24.32 -6.57
CA THR A 347 5.10 -24.53 -7.33
C THR A 347 6.00 -25.60 -6.73
N ASP A 348 6.19 -25.70 -5.41
CA ASP A 348 7.13 -26.69 -4.84
C ASP A 348 6.60 -28.11 -5.06
N LYS A 349 5.30 -28.33 -4.80
CA LYS A 349 4.62 -29.60 -5.06
C LYS A 349 4.83 -30.10 -6.49
N ASN A 350 4.84 -29.18 -7.47
CA ASN A 350 4.95 -29.52 -8.89
C ASN A 350 6.40 -29.51 -9.41
N SER A 351 7.34 -28.90 -8.69
CA SER A 351 8.74 -28.75 -9.13
C SER A 351 9.66 -29.82 -8.56
N PHE A 352 9.30 -30.41 -7.42
CA PHE A 352 10.10 -31.42 -6.76
C PHE A 352 9.36 -32.76 -6.78
N TYR A 353 9.92 -33.72 -7.53
CA TYR A 353 9.39 -35.07 -7.63
C TYR A 353 9.38 -35.75 -6.24
N ASP A 354 8.28 -36.41 -5.89
CA ASP A 354 8.03 -37.13 -4.63
C ASP A 354 8.23 -36.33 -3.33
N ILE A 355 8.29 -34.99 -3.38
CA ILE A 355 8.54 -34.17 -2.17
C ILE A 355 7.46 -34.33 -1.10
N LEU A 356 6.22 -34.61 -1.50
CA LEU A 356 5.10 -34.83 -0.57
C LEU A 356 5.20 -36.16 0.19
N GLU A 357 5.93 -37.12 -0.37
CA GLU A 357 6.15 -38.44 0.22
C GLU A 357 7.41 -38.45 1.10
N ASN A 358 8.23 -37.39 1.04
CA ASN A 358 9.45 -37.27 1.81
C ASN A 358 9.19 -36.79 3.25
N GLU A 359 9.11 -37.75 4.17
CA GLU A 359 8.95 -37.56 5.62
C GLU A 359 10.13 -36.85 6.32
N GLU A 360 11.24 -36.59 5.63
CA GLU A 360 12.33 -35.76 6.16
C GLU A 360 12.14 -34.27 5.87
N ILE A 361 11.29 -33.93 4.89
CA ILE A 361 11.04 -32.56 4.44
C ILE A 361 9.65 -32.07 4.88
N VAL A 362 8.63 -32.92 4.77
CA VAL A 362 7.24 -32.58 5.07
C VAL A 362 6.61 -33.54 6.07
N LEU A 363 5.58 -33.07 6.76
CA LEU A 363 4.67 -33.89 7.54
C LEU A 363 3.66 -34.58 6.59
N SER A 364 4.13 -35.60 5.87
CA SER A 364 3.37 -36.36 4.86
C SER A 364 2.06 -36.95 5.42
N ASN A 365 2.12 -37.47 6.65
CA ASN A 365 1.01 -38.13 7.34
C ASN A 365 -0.05 -37.17 7.90
N GLN A 366 0.09 -35.85 7.69
CA GLN A 366 -0.83 -34.84 8.23
C GLN A 366 -1.46 -34.01 7.12
N ASN A 367 -0.66 -33.22 6.41
CA ASN A 367 -1.18 -32.14 5.56
C ASN A 367 -0.14 -31.55 4.58
N GLY A 368 1.09 -32.09 4.52
CA GLY A 368 2.16 -31.52 3.71
C GLY A 368 2.80 -30.25 4.27
N GLU A 369 2.63 -29.95 5.56
CA GLU A 369 3.36 -28.87 6.26
C GLU A 369 4.86 -29.16 6.29
N TYR A 370 5.69 -28.14 6.06
CA TYR A 370 7.15 -28.30 6.09
C TYR A 370 7.65 -28.55 7.51
N LEU A 371 8.51 -29.57 7.67
CA LEU A 371 9.09 -29.93 8.95
C LEU A 371 9.96 -28.82 9.55
N CYS A 372 10.59 -28.00 8.71
CA CYS A 372 11.40 -26.86 9.17
C CYS A 372 10.56 -25.66 9.65
N GLY A 373 9.23 -25.76 9.65
CA GLY A 373 8.32 -24.64 9.79
C GLY A 373 8.29 -23.77 8.52
N PRO A 374 7.65 -22.58 8.57
CA PRO A 374 7.59 -21.71 7.41
C PRO A 374 8.97 -21.28 6.93
N TYR A 375 9.25 -21.48 5.64
CA TYR A 375 10.50 -21.06 5.01
C TYR A 375 10.25 -19.98 3.97
N ILE A 376 11.34 -19.37 3.50
CA ILE A 376 11.31 -18.23 2.58
C ILE A 376 11.93 -18.66 1.26
N ARG A 377 11.23 -18.37 0.17
CA ARG A 377 11.67 -18.58 -1.20
C ARG A 377 11.73 -17.24 -1.90
N PHE A 378 12.77 -17.02 -2.70
CA PHE A 378 12.87 -15.85 -3.56
C PHE A 378 12.63 -16.28 -5.00
N ASP A 379 11.74 -15.57 -5.68
CA ASP A 379 11.44 -15.80 -7.08
C ASP A 379 11.79 -14.54 -7.89
N TRP A 380 12.63 -14.69 -8.91
CA TRP A 380 12.91 -13.64 -9.87
C TRP A 380 11.69 -13.39 -10.75
N ARG A 381 11.24 -12.13 -10.78
CA ARG A 381 10.08 -11.68 -11.55
C ARG A 381 10.41 -11.65 -13.03
N ASN A 382 9.88 -12.63 -13.74
CA ASN A 382 10.00 -12.70 -15.19
C ASN A 382 8.75 -12.11 -15.85
N PRO A 383 8.86 -11.73 -17.13
CA PRO A 383 7.66 -11.47 -17.91
C PRO A 383 6.76 -12.71 -17.96
N ASN A 384 5.43 -12.50 -18.00
CA ASN A 384 4.50 -13.61 -18.21
C ASN A 384 4.73 -14.27 -19.57
N HIS A 385 4.94 -13.44 -20.60
CA HIS A 385 5.15 -13.86 -21.98
C HIS A 385 6.24 -13.04 -22.67
N ILE A 386 7.02 -13.70 -23.52
CA ILE A 386 8.01 -13.08 -24.40
C ILE A 386 7.70 -13.39 -25.87
N SER A 387 8.13 -12.52 -26.78
CA SER A 387 8.11 -12.82 -28.21
C SER A 387 9.13 -13.94 -28.52
N PRO A 388 8.74 -15.00 -29.25
CA PRO A 388 9.68 -16.01 -29.74
C PRO A 388 10.77 -15.40 -30.65
N THR A 389 10.41 -14.39 -31.46
CA THR A 389 11.27 -13.75 -32.46
C THR A 389 12.29 -12.82 -31.81
N THR A 390 11.84 -11.88 -30.98
CA THR A 390 12.69 -10.82 -30.42
C THR A 390 13.24 -11.16 -29.03
N ARG A 391 12.69 -12.19 -28.36
CA ARG A 391 12.97 -12.54 -26.96
C ARG A 391 12.68 -11.42 -25.96
N LYS A 392 11.98 -10.36 -26.39
CA LYS A 392 11.55 -9.25 -25.53
C LYS A 392 10.21 -9.58 -24.88
N CYS A 393 9.98 -8.99 -23.70
CA CYS A 393 8.68 -9.08 -23.03
C CYS A 393 7.58 -8.44 -23.89
N LEU A 394 6.45 -9.14 -24.05
CA LEU A 394 5.31 -8.62 -24.81
C LEU A 394 4.67 -7.40 -24.13
N ASN A 395 4.44 -7.45 -22.81
CA ASN A 395 3.80 -6.34 -22.10
C ASN A 395 4.69 -5.11 -21.90
N ARG A 396 5.98 -5.18 -22.27
CA ARG A 396 6.87 -4.02 -22.36
C ARG A 396 6.72 -3.27 -23.69
N ASN A 397 6.03 -3.85 -24.68
CA ASN A 397 5.62 -3.09 -25.85
C ASN A 397 4.55 -2.07 -25.41
N PRO A 398 4.73 -0.76 -25.68
CA PRO A 398 3.84 0.28 -25.18
C PRO A 398 2.40 0.17 -25.71
N TYR A 399 2.19 -0.58 -26.80
CA TYR A 399 0.88 -0.78 -27.41
C TYR A 399 0.15 -2.03 -26.90
N TYR A 400 0.80 -2.89 -26.10
CA TYR A 400 0.25 -4.18 -25.67
C TYR A 400 -1.17 -4.07 -25.11
N TYR A 401 -1.36 -3.16 -24.15
CA TYR A 401 -2.66 -3.00 -23.48
C TYR A 401 -3.70 -2.26 -24.34
N ILE A 402 -3.29 -1.49 -25.35
CA ILE A 402 -4.22 -0.88 -26.32
C ILE A 402 -4.85 -1.96 -27.20
N TYR A 403 -4.04 -2.91 -27.68
CA TYR A 403 -4.56 -4.07 -28.42
C TYR A 403 -5.40 -4.98 -27.52
N GLU A 404 -4.99 -5.24 -26.27
CA GLU A 404 -5.78 -6.02 -25.31
C GLU A 404 -7.16 -5.37 -25.06
N GLU A 405 -7.19 -4.05 -24.83
CA GLU A 405 -8.43 -3.30 -24.56
C GLU A 405 -9.38 -3.30 -25.77
N ALA A 406 -8.84 -3.11 -26.98
CA ALA A 406 -9.65 -2.99 -28.19
C ALA A 406 -10.45 -4.27 -28.53
N VAL A 407 -9.88 -5.44 -28.27
CA VAL A 407 -10.52 -6.73 -28.61
C VAL A 407 -11.08 -7.48 -27.41
N GLY A 408 -10.78 -7.02 -26.20
CA GLY A 408 -11.12 -7.68 -24.95
C GLY A 408 -10.09 -8.72 -24.53
N LYS A 409 -9.86 -8.80 -23.21
CA LYS A 409 -8.79 -9.59 -22.60
C LYS A 409 -8.80 -11.07 -22.97
N GLU A 410 -9.98 -11.70 -22.96
CA GLU A 410 -10.12 -13.13 -23.24
C GLU A 410 -9.86 -13.47 -24.70
N VAL A 411 -10.31 -12.61 -25.63
CA VAL A 411 -10.06 -12.76 -27.07
C VAL A 411 -8.58 -12.54 -27.36
N PHE A 412 -7.99 -11.48 -26.81
CA PHE A 412 -6.57 -11.18 -26.95
C PHE A 412 -5.71 -12.35 -26.45
N PHE A 413 -6.03 -12.87 -25.26
CA PHE A 413 -5.32 -14.02 -24.69
C PHE A 413 -5.39 -15.25 -25.61
N LYS A 414 -6.59 -15.60 -26.08
CA LYS A 414 -6.81 -16.77 -26.94
C LYS A 414 -6.16 -16.65 -28.32
N LYS A 415 -6.10 -15.45 -28.89
CA LYS A 415 -5.49 -15.24 -30.22
C LYS A 415 -3.97 -15.09 -30.15
N ILE A 416 -3.46 -14.37 -29.16
CA ILE A 416 -2.06 -13.95 -29.10
C ILE A 416 -1.27 -14.77 -28.10
N LEU A 417 -1.70 -14.81 -26.83
CA LEU A 417 -0.89 -15.36 -25.74
C LEU A 417 -0.78 -16.88 -25.74
N THR A 418 -1.73 -17.58 -26.37
CA THR A 418 -1.66 -19.03 -26.59
C THR A 418 -1.00 -19.40 -27.92
N ASN A 419 -0.81 -18.43 -28.83
CA ASN A 419 -0.19 -18.66 -30.13
C ASN A 419 1.34 -18.59 -30.00
N LYS A 420 1.99 -19.74 -30.17
CA LYS A 420 3.45 -19.89 -30.07
C LYS A 420 4.23 -19.11 -31.13
N GLN A 421 3.58 -18.61 -32.18
CA GLN A 421 4.19 -17.68 -33.13
C GLN A 421 4.44 -16.31 -32.50
N TYR A 422 3.59 -15.88 -31.56
CA TYR A 422 3.64 -14.53 -30.98
C TYR A 422 4.10 -14.53 -29.53
N ALA A 423 3.85 -15.60 -28.78
CA ALA A 423 4.08 -15.63 -27.33
C ALA A 423 4.67 -16.96 -26.84
N LEU A 424 5.69 -16.87 -25.99
CA LEU A 424 6.18 -17.97 -25.16
C LEU A 424 5.95 -17.64 -23.69
N PRO A 425 5.24 -18.49 -22.92
CA PRO A 425 5.13 -18.29 -21.48
C PRO A 425 6.48 -18.52 -20.80
N VAL A 426 6.85 -17.66 -19.85
CA VAL A 426 8.11 -17.78 -19.09
C VAL A 426 7.85 -18.05 -17.61
N GLY A 427 7.17 -17.09 -16.96
CA GLY A 427 6.83 -17.16 -15.54
C GLY A 427 8.02 -16.97 -14.61
N ASP A 428 7.71 -16.63 -13.36
CA ASP A 428 8.71 -16.40 -12.32
C ASP A 428 9.54 -17.67 -12.05
N LYS A 429 10.79 -17.49 -11.63
CA LYS A 429 11.74 -18.58 -11.37
C LYS A 429 12.39 -18.41 -10.02
N ASN A 430 12.52 -19.50 -9.27
CA ASN A 430 13.28 -19.50 -8.03
C ASN A 430 14.71 -18.99 -8.28
N ILE A 431 15.18 -18.13 -7.39
CA ILE A 431 16.56 -17.64 -7.35
C ILE A 431 17.12 -17.82 -5.93
N THR A 432 18.39 -18.23 -5.85
CA THR A 432 19.10 -18.37 -4.58
C THR A 432 19.35 -17.01 -3.93
N GLU A 433 19.28 -16.98 -2.59
CA GLU A 433 19.57 -15.81 -1.78
C GLU A 433 20.95 -15.20 -2.07
N ASP A 434 21.96 -16.03 -2.37
CA ASP A 434 23.34 -15.58 -2.56
C ASP A 434 23.46 -14.60 -3.74
N LEU A 435 22.70 -14.85 -4.82
CA LEU A 435 22.65 -13.99 -6.00
C LEU A 435 21.90 -12.67 -5.76
N LEU A 436 21.11 -12.60 -4.69
CA LEU A 436 20.30 -11.43 -4.35
C LEU A 436 20.97 -10.47 -3.38
N THR A 437 22.11 -10.84 -2.80
CA THR A 437 22.84 -10.02 -1.81
C THR A 437 23.21 -8.62 -2.33
N HIS A 438 23.41 -8.47 -3.65
CA HIS A 438 23.66 -7.18 -4.30
C HIS A 438 22.39 -6.49 -4.83
N VAL A 439 21.26 -7.19 -4.83
CA VAL A 439 19.95 -6.68 -5.29
C VAL A 439 19.16 -6.10 -4.12
N MET A 440 19.23 -6.75 -2.96
CA MET A 440 18.48 -6.37 -1.77
C MET A 440 19.10 -6.90 -0.47
N ASN A 441 18.74 -6.28 0.65
CA ASN A 441 19.12 -6.74 1.99
C ASN A 441 18.31 -7.98 2.38
N THR A 442 18.75 -9.15 1.95
CA THR A 442 18.05 -10.43 2.13
C THR A 442 17.79 -10.74 3.61
N LYS A 443 18.74 -10.46 4.51
CA LYS A 443 18.56 -10.65 5.96
C LYS A 443 17.38 -9.84 6.49
N ARG A 444 17.33 -8.54 6.18
CA ARG A 444 16.25 -7.66 6.63
C ARG A 444 14.92 -8.05 6.01
N VAL A 445 14.92 -8.39 4.73
CA VAL A 445 13.73 -8.87 4.00
C VAL A 445 13.15 -10.10 4.69
N LYS A 446 13.99 -11.09 5.00
CA LYS A 446 13.56 -12.33 5.67
C LYS A 446 12.85 -12.04 7.00
N LEU A 447 13.44 -11.16 7.83
CA LEU A 447 12.83 -10.73 9.09
C LEU A 447 11.46 -10.07 8.86
N SER A 448 11.36 -9.17 7.88
CA SER A 448 10.13 -8.44 7.57
C SER A 448 9.02 -9.38 7.08
N VAL A 449 9.31 -10.28 6.13
CA VAL A 449 8.28 -11.18 5.56
C VAL A 449 7.83 -12.25 6.55
N LEU A 450 8.71 -12.79 7.38
CA LEU A 450 8.31 -13.73 8.43
C LEU A 450 7.48 -13.05 9.51
N LYS A 451 7.83 -11.81 9.88
CA LYS A 451 6.99 -11.00 10.77
C LYS A 451 5.60 -10.83 10.17
N MET A 452 5.51 -10.42 8.89
CA MET A 452 4.23 -10.24 8.21
C MET A 452 3.44 -11.55 8.12
N PHE A 453 4.09 -12.66 7.77
CA PHE A 453 3.45 -13.97 7.74
C PHE A 453 2.81 -14.35 9.08
N MET A 454 3.54 -14.15 10.19
CA MET A 454 3.04 -14.46 11.53
C MET A 454 1.98 -13.46 12.01
N VAL A 455 2.05 -12.21 11.56
CA VAL A 455 0.96 -11.24 11.75
C VAL A 455 -0.32 -11.76 11.09
N ILE A 456 -0.27 -12.12 9.81
CA ILE A 456 -1.42 -12.65 9.08
C ILE A 456 -1.95 -13.92 9.77
N GLN A 457 -1.08 -14.90 10.04
CA GLN A 457 -1.47 -16.14 10.70
C GLN A 457 -2.15 -15.88 12.05
N SER A 458 -1.64 -14.94 12.85
CA SER A 458 -2.24 -14.61 14.14
C SER A 458 -3.67 -14.08 14.00
N TYR A 459 -3.94 -13.21 13.02
CA TYR A 459 -5.30 -12.73 12.76
C TYR A 459 -6.20 -13.84 12.19
N PHE A 460 -5.66 -14.68 11.29
CA PHE A 460 -6.39 -15.79 10.69
C PHE A 460 -6.82 -16.82 11.73
N SER A 461 -5.98 -17.16 12.70
CA SER A 461 -6.31 -18.06 13.81
C SER A 461 -7.52 -17.59 14.62
N ARG A 462 -7.74 -16.27 14.72
CA ARG A 462 -8.87 -15.69 15.49
C ARG A 462 -10.21 -15.79 14.78
N VAL A 463 -10.19 -16.13 13.49
CA VAL A 463 -11.39 -16.28 12.65
C VAL A 463 -11.44 -17.65 11.97
N ASN A 464 -10.76 -18.65 12.56
CA ASN A 464 -10.75 -20.05 12.09
C ASN A 464 -10.21 -20.22 10.65
N LEU A 465 -9.26 -19.39 10.25
CA LEU A 465 -8.56 -19.48 8.96
C LEU A 465 -7.08 -19.83 9.16
N VAL A 466 -6.45 -20.39 8.13
CA VAL A 466 -5.01 -20.67 8.09
C VAL A 466 -4.42 -20.18 6.79
N ILE A 467 -3.22 -19.58 6.87
CA ILE A 467 -2.45 -19.19 5.71
C ILE A 467 -1.46 -20.31 5.37
N LYS A 468 -1.50 -20.77 4.12
CA LYS A 468 -0.63 -21.85 3.65
C LYS A 468 0.68 -21.32 3.07
N ASP A 469 0.57 -20.30 2.24
CA ASP A 469 1.68 -19.53 1.71
C ASP A 469 1.21 -18.14 1.25
N VAL A 470 2.16 -17.24 1.02
CA VAL A 470 1.92 -15.86 0.57
C VAL A 470 3.13 -15.31 -0.14
N CYS A 471 2.92 -14.48 -1.16
CA CYS A 471 3.94 -13.68 -1.80
C CYS A 471 3.89 -12.21 -1.36
N PHE A 472 5.06 -11.61 -1.25
CA PHE A 472 5.27 -10.22 -0.91
C PHE A 472 6.26 -9.58 -1.88
N MET A 473 6.22 -8.25 -1.93
CA MET A 473 7.25 -7.44 -2.56
C MET A 473 7.73 -6.38 -1.56
N LEU A 474 9.05 -6.19 -1.48
CA LEU A 474 9.69 -5.23 -0.59
C LEU A 474 10.70 -4.38 -1.35
N ASP A 475 10.97 -3.19 -0.83
CA ASP A 475 12.04 -2.34 -1.34
C ASP A 475 13.41 -3.01 -1.15
N LYS A 476 14.46 -2.45 -1.77
CA LYS A 476 15.82 -3.01 -1.69
C LYS A 476 16.35 -3.12 -0.25
N LYS A 477 15.85 -2.28 0.67
CA LYS A 477 16.25 -2.29 2.09
C LYS A 477 15.52 -3.36 2.92
N GLY A 478 14.39 -3.88 2.44
CA GLY A 478 13.53 -4.79 3.19
C GLY A 478 12.74 -4.11 4.30
N GLU A 479 12.54 -2.79 4.20
CA GLU A 479 11.91 -1.97 5.24
C GLU A 479 10.47 -1.59 4.92
N GLN A 480 10.15 -1.51 3.63
CA GLN A 480 8.83 -1.12 3.15
C GLN A 480 8.26 -2.16 2.19
N PHE A 481 7.08 -2.66 2.53
CA PHE A 481 6.30 -3.48 1.61
C PHE A 481 5.66 -2.60 0.54
N TRP A 482 5.52 -3.15 -0.66
CA TRP A 482 4.82 -2.52 -1.76
C TRP A 482 4.04 -3.57 -2.57
N SER A 483 3.24 -3.10 -3.54
CA SER A 483 2.24 -3.91 -4.25
C SER A 483 1.05 -4.31 -3.36
N GLU A 484 0.16 -5.14 -3.89
CA GLU A 484 -1.02 -5.61 -3.18
C GLU A 484 -0.66 -6.76 -2.23
N VAL A 485 -1.32 -6.80 -1.07
CA VAL A 485 -1.40 -7.99 -0.21
C VAL A 485 -2.89 -8.28 -0.05
N ASN A 486 -3.39 -9.30 -0.74
CA ASN A 486 -4.80 -9.69 -0.72
C ASN A 486 -4.95 -11.18 -1.04
N GLN A 487 -6.19 -11.64 -1.20
CA GLN A 487 -6.54 -13.04 -1.47
C GLN A 487 -5.94 -13.61 -2.79
N ASP A 488 -5.46 -12.76 -3.70
CA ASP A 488 -4.73 -13.17 -4.91
C ASP A 488 -3.31 -13.66 -4.57
N CYS A 489 -2.70 -13.04 -3.56
CA CYS A 489 -1.28 -13.16 -3.24
C CYS A 489 -0.96 -14.30 -2.25
N MET A 490 -1.94 -15.12 -1.87
CA MET A 490 -1.78 -16.14 -0.83
C MET A 490 -2.68 -17.34 -1.04
N ARG A 491 -2.47 -18.40 -0.25
CA ARG A 491 -3.37 -19.55 -0.13
C ARG A 491 -3.99 -19.59 1.26
N ILE A 492 -5.32 -19.65 1.31
CA ILE A 492 -6.13 -19.49 2.51
C ILE A 492 -7.17 -20.60 2.57
N THR A 493 -7.17 -21.34 3.68
CA THR A 493 -8.21 -22.33 3.94
C THR A 493 -8.84 -22.12 5.31
N ALA A 494 -10.04 -22.65 5.53
CA ALA A 494 -10.54 -22.81 6.89
C ALA A 494 -9.67 -23.83 7.65
N MET A 495 -9.50 -23.63 8.97
CA MET A 495 -8.72 -24.55 9.81
C MET A 495 -9.39 -25.92 9.95
N ASP A 496 -10.72 -25.96 9.96
CA ASP A 496 -11.54 -27.18 10.11
C ASP A 496 -11.80 -27.91 8.79
N ASN A 497 -11.61 -27.25 7.65
CA ASN A 497 -11.85 -27.81 6.33
C ASN A 497 -10.91 -27.21 5.27
N SER A 498 -9.88 -27.96 4.89
CA SER A 498 -8.90 -27.55 3.89
C SER A 498 -9.47 -27.40 2.47
N GLN A 499 -10.67 -27.94 2.19
CA GLN A 499 -11.37 -27.74 0.92
C GLN A 499 -12.09 -26.39 0.87
N ASN A 500 -12.33 -25.76 2.03
CA ASN A 500 -12.96 -24.45 2.09
C ASN A 500 -11.91 -23.35 1.85
N LYS A 501 -11.70 -23.01 0.58
CA LYS A 501 -10.71 -22.02 0.12
C LYS A 501 -11.29 -20.60 0.10
N PHE A 502 -10.44 -19.61 0.38
CA PHE A 502 -10.77 -18.18 0.33
C PHE A 502 -9.85 -17.38 -0.61
N ASP A 503 -9.10 -18.07 -1.46
CA ASP A 503 -8.05 -17.49 -2.29
C ASP A 503 -8.23 -17.82 -3.78
N LYS A 504 -7.25 -17.39 -4.58
CA LYS A 504 -7.24 -17.55 -6.04
C LYS A 504 -7.19 -19.00 -6.54
N ASP A 505 -6.88 -19.99 -5.72
CA ASP A 505 -6.95 -21.39 -6.11
C ASP A 505 -8.36 -21.79 -6.59
N ILE A 506 -9.41 -21.10 -6.15
CA ILE A 506 -10.77 -21.24 -6.71
C ILE A 506 -10.75 -20.98 -8.22
N TRP A 507 -10.12 -19.88 -8.64
CA TRP A 507 -9.93 -19.53 -10.05
C TRP A 507 -9.00 -20.50 -10.77
N ARG A 508 -7.92 -20.95 -10.12
CA ARG A 508 -7.01 -21.92 -10.73
C ARG A 508 -7.70 -23.26 -11.02
N ALA A 509 -8.65 -23.66 -10.18
CA ALA A 509 -9.39 -24.91 -10.35
C ALA A 509 -10.53 -24.80 -11.38
N GLY A 510 -11.33 -23.73 -11.34
CA GLY A 510 -12.53 -23.61 -12.18
C GLY A 510 -12.40 -22.68 -13.39
N GLY A 511 -11.39 -21.80 -13.45
CA GLY A 511 -11.27 -20.78 -14.50
C GLY A 511 -12.55 -19.94 -14.62
N LEU A 512 -13.01 -19.72 -15.86
CA LEU A 512 -14.18 -18.89 -16.15
C LEU A 512 -15.48 -19.32 -15.46
N THR A 513 -15.64 -20.60 -15.11
CA THR A 513 -16.86 -21.10 -14.44
C THR A 513 -16.88 -20.77 -12.94
N SER A 514 -15.76 -20.30 -12.38
CA SER A 514 -15.62 -20.00 -10.95
C SER A 514 -15.81 -18.52 -10.59
N ARG A 515 -16.17 -17.65 -11.54
CA ARG A 515 -16.29 -16.18 -11.33
C ARG A 515 -17.18 -15.81 -10.15
N GLU A 516 -18.36 -16.42 -10.04
CA GLU A 516 -19.28 -16.15 -8.94
C GLU A 516 -18.75 -16.69 -7.61
N GLN A 517 -18.15 -17.89 -7.64
CA GLN A 517 -17.62 -18.55 -6.46
C GLN A 517 -16.46 -17.76 -5.84
N ILE A 518 -15.52 -17.27 -6.66
CA ILE A 518 -14.38 -16.48 -6.17
C ILE A 518 -14.86 -15.15 -5.59
N MET A 519 -15.80 -14.46 -6.24
CA MET A 519 -16.37 -13.21 -5.72
C MET A 519 -17.08 -13.44 -4.40
N LYS A 520 -17.90 -14.49 -4.30
CA LYS A 520 -18.56 -14.86 -3.05
C LYS A 520 -17.54 -15.11 -1.94
N LYS A 521 -16.53 -15.94 -2.17
CA LYS A 521 -15.54 -16.30 -1.15
C LYS A 521 -14.67 -15.13 -0.71
N TRP A 522 -14.29 -14.26 -1.62
CA TRP A 522 -13.50 -13.07 -1.28
C TRP A 522 -14.34 -12.03 -0.52
N ASN A 523 -15.61 -11.89 -0.86
CA ASN A 523 -16.55 -11.09 -0.05
C ASN A 523 -16.78 -11.70 1.33
N ASP A 524 -16.99 -13.02 1.43
CA ASP A 524 -17.11 -13.72 2.72
C ASP A 524 -15.87 -13.44 3.60
N PHE A 525 -14.67 -13.54 3.03
CA PHE A 525 -13.41 -13.19 3.72
C PHE A 525 -13.41 -11.74 4.22
N ASN A 526 -13.77 -10.79 3.36
CA ASN A 526 -13.79 -9.37 3.70
C ASN A 526 -14.79 -9.10 4.85
N ILE A 527 -16.00 -9.69 4.79
CA ILE A 527 -17.02 -9.56 5.84
C ILE A 527 -16.51 -10.08 7.18
N ILE A 528 -15.87 -11.26 7.19
CA ILE A 528 -15.32 -11.87 8.41
C ILE A 528 -14.31 -10.92 9.09
N PHE A 529 -13.37 -10.36 8.34
CA PHE A 529 -12.34 -9.49 8.90
C PHE A 529 -12.84 -8.09 9.24
N THR A 530 -13.76 -7.53 8.47
CA THR A 530 -14.43 -6.27 8.82
C THR A 530 -15.15 -6.41 10.15
N ALA A 531 -15.94 -7.48 10.33
CA ALA A 531 -16.62 -7.76 11.60
C ALA A 531 -15.62 -7.97 12.76
N TYR A 532 -14.51 -8.68 12.51
CA TYR A 532 -13.45 -8.86 13.50
C TYR A 532 -12.86 -7.51 13.94
N PHE A 533 -12.46 -6.63 13.02
CA PHE A 533 -11.87 -5.34 13.38
C PHE A 533 -12.88 -4.36 13.99
N MET A 534 -14.16 -4.44 13.62
CA MET A 534 -15.24 -3.69 14.28
C MET A 534 -15.38 -4.04 15.76
N LYS A 535 -15.29 -5.33 16.09
CA LYS A 535 -15.38 -5.83 17.47
C LYS A 535 -14.09 -5.65 18.27
N ASN A 536 -12.95 -5.53 17.58
CA ASN A 536 -11.63 -5.47 18.21
C ASN A 536 -10.91 -4.20 17.77
N LYS A 537 -11.33 -3.04 18.29
CA LYS A 537 -10.63 -1.78 18.00
C LYS A 537 -9.23 -1.81 18.61
N PHE A 538 -8.27 -1.20 17.91
CA PHE A 538 -6.86 -1.24 18.31
C PHE A 538 -6.63 -0.76 19.76
N HIS A 539 -7.26 0.37 20.12
CA HIS A 539 -7.10 0.98 21.44
C HIS A 539 -7.79 0.19 22.56
N GLU A 540 -8.76 -0.67 22.23
CA GLU A 540 -9.51 -1.52 23.17
C GLU A 540 -8.88 -2.91 23.34
N THR A 541 -7.93 -3.30 22.46
CA THR A 541 -7.39 -4.67 22.44
C THR A 541 -5.85 -4.68 22.37
N GLU A 542 -5.24 -4.50 21.19
CA GLU A 542 -3.79 -4.61 21.03
C GLU A 542 -3.00 -3.56 21.81
N LEU A 543 -3.58 -2.38 21.99
CA LEU A 543 -2.93 -1.27 22.69
C LEU A 543 -2.84 -1.52 24.20
N LEU A 544 -3.85 -2.13 24.81
CA LEU A 544 -3.82 -2.51 26.23
C LEU A 544 -2.63 -3.44 26.56
N ASN A 545 -2.23 -4.25 25.57
CA ASN A 545 -1.09 -5.17 25.65
C ASN A 545 0.12 -4.66 24.85
N TYR A 546 0.42 -3.36 24.88
CA TYR A 546 1.44 -2.72 24.04
C TYR A 546 2.86 -3.31 24.11
N ASN A 547 3.20 -4.01 25.20
CA ASN A 547 4.50 -4.67 25.37
C ASN A 547 4.63 -5.98 24.57
N THR A 548 3.55 -6.46 23.97
CA THR A 548 3.51 -7.71 23.21
C THR A 548 2.74 -7.52 21.91
N TYR A 549 3.03 -8.37 20.94
CA TYR A 549 2.25 -8.48 19.71
C TYR A 549 1.61 -9.85 19.61
N PHE A 550 0.47 -9.94 18.94
CA PHE A 550 -0.28 -11.19 18.79
C PHE A 550 0.53 -12.26 18.06
N TYR A 551 1.32 -11.88 17.06
CA TYR A 551 2.20 -12.81 16.34
C TYR A 551 3.28 -13.44 17.22
N THR A 552 3.62 -12.84 18.38
CA THR A 552 4.61 -13.41 19.30
C THR A 552 4.11 -14.74 19.88
N GLN A 553 2.80 -14.89 20.11
CA GLN A 553 2.21 -16.14 20.58
C GLN A 553 2.32 -17.24 19.51
N GLU A 554 2.03 -16.91 18.25
CA GLU A 554 2.16 -17.84 17.12
C GLU A 554 3.61 -18.32 16.95
N ILE A 555 4.60 -17.42 17.08
CA ILE A 555 6.02 -17.81 17.03
C ILE A 555 6.39 -18.73 18.19
N ASN A 556 5.90 -18.45 19.40
CA ASN A 556 6.17 -19.33 20.55
C ASN A 556 5.55 -20.72 20.36
N GLN A 557 4.34 -20.80 19.82
CA GLN A 557 3.69 -22.07 19.49
C GLN A 557 4.48 -22.83 18.40
N LEU A 558 4.92 -22.14 17.35
CA LEU A 558 5.78 -22.72 16.31
C LEU A 558 7.07 -23.31 16.91
N LEU A 559 7.78 -22.54 17.74
CA LEU A 559 9.05 -22.94 18.33
C LEU A 559 8.93 -24.04 19.40
N ALA A 560 7.74 -24.20 19.99
CA ALA A 560 7.41 -25.24 20.96
C ALA A 560 6.81 -26.50 20.31
N ASN A 561 6.50 -26.46 19.01
CA ASN A 561 5.94 -27.61 18.32
C ASN A 561 7.01 -28.68 18.09
N ASN A 562 6.96 -29.74 18.90
CA ASN A 562 7.90 -30.87 18.84
C ASN A 562 7.73 -31.74 17.59
N THR A 563 6.66 -31.58 16.80
CA THR A 563 6.52 -32.27 15.51
C THR A 563 7.38 -31.63 14.43
N LEU A 564 7.82 -30.38 14.62
CA LEU A 564 8.68 -29.67 13.68
C LEU A 564 10.16 -29.88 14.00
N LYS A 565 10.97 -30.05 12.95
CA LYS A 565 12.43 -30.13 12.99
C LYS A 565 13.03 -28.80 12.52
N ILE A 566 12.78 -27.71 13.27
CA ILE A 566 13.22 -26.35 12.90
C ILE A 566 14.76 -26.26 12.98
N PRO A 567 15.48 -26.01 11.87
CA PRO A 567 16.93 -25.84 11.88
C PRO A 567 17.39 -24.67 12.76
N HIS A 568 18.62 -24.72 13.27
CA HIS A 568 19.15 -23.71 14.18
C HIS A 568 19.10 -22.29 13.61
N ASN A 569 19.55 -22.11 12.36
CA ASN A 569 19.51 -20.82 11.66
C ASN A 569 18.09 -20.26 11.50
N SER A 570 17.10 -21.11 11.19
CA SER A 570 15.69 -20.72 11.15
C SER A 570 15.16 -20.35 12.54
N ARG A 571 15.56 -21.09 13.57
CA ARG A 571 15.20 -20.81 14.96
C ARG A 571 15.72 -19.44 15.42
N GLU A 572 16.97 -19.11 15.11
CA GLU A 572 17.53 -17.78 15.39
C GLU A 572 16.74 -16.66 14.69
N LEU A 573 16.39 -16.87 13.42
CA LEU A 573 15.59 -15.91 12.67
C LEU A 573 14.21 -15.68 13.32
N TRP A 574 13.54 -16.74 13.80
CA TRP A 574 12.28 -16.62 14.53
C TRP A 574 12.44 -15.89 15.87
N LEU A 575 13.54 -16.12 16.59
CA LEU A 575 13.83 -15.41 17.83
C LEU A 575 14.08 -13.91 17.57
N ASP A 576 14.72 -13.57 16.45
CA ASP A 576 14.90 -12.18 16.01
C ASP A 576 13.56 -11.53 15.61
N VAL A 577 12.71 -12.23 14.86
CA VAL A 577 11.36 -11.76 14.48
C VAL A 577 10.48 -11.53 15.71
N ARG A 578 10.53 -12.45 16.67
CA ARG A 578 9.83 -12.32 17.96
C ARG A 578 10.29 -11.06 18.71
N GLY A 579 11.52 -10.64 18.47
CA GLY A 579 12.20 -9.58 19.19
C GLY A 579 12.66 -10.03 20.58
N LYS A 580 13.49 -9.20 21.20
CA LYS A 580 13.84 -9.36 22.61
C LYS A 580 12.59 -9.06 23.43
N ASN A 581 12.16 -10.00 24.27
CA ASN A 581 11.22 -9.67 25.35
C ASN A 581 11.82 -8.47 26.08
N GLN A 582 11.11 -7.33 26.07
CA GLN A 582 11.48 -6.20 26.91
C GLN A 582 11.33 -6.69 28.35
N ARG A 583 12.42 -7.19 28.93
CA ARG A 583 12.45 -7.56 30.34
C ARG A 583 12.17 -6.29 31.10
N ARG A 584 11.06 -6.25 31.83
CA ARG A 584 10.85 -5.20 32.81
C ARG A 584 11.94 -5.38 33.85
N VAL A 585 12.89 -4.46 33.86
CA VAL A 585 13.79 -4.32 34.98
C VAL A 585 13.09 -3.38 35.94
N LEU A 586 12.62 -3.92 37.07
CA LEU A 586 12.08 -3.09 38.13
C LEU A 586 13.28 -2.55 38.91
N VAL A 587 13.45 -1.23 38.86
CA VAL A 587 14.35 -0.55 39.80
C VAL A 587 13.56 -0.42 41.10
N THR A 588 13.96 -1.15 42.12
CA THR A 588 13.45 -0.97 43.49
C THR A 588 14.55 -0.39 44.35
N MET A 589 14.20 0.16 45.50
CA MET A 589 15.18 0.44 46.56
C MET A 589 15.42 -0.85 47.35
N ASP A 590 16.69 -1.18 47.58
CA ASP A 590 17.08 -2.17 48.59
C ASP A 590 16.76 -1.61 49.97
N MET A 591 15.89 -2.30 50.71
CA MET A 591 15.43 -1.83 52.01
C MET A 591 16.52 -1.88 53.09
N TYR A 592 17.66 -2.56 52.86
CA TYR A 592 18.75 -2.65 53.83
C TYR A 592 19.74 -1.49 53.77
N ASN A 593 20.02 -0.99 52.57
CA ASN A 593 21.06 0.04 52.35
C ASN A 593 20.55 1.27 51.59
N GLY A 594 19.28 1.29 51.18
CA GLY A 594 18.67 2.40 50.44
C GLY A 594 19.21 2.60 49.02
N GLN A 595 19.98 1.65 48.48
CA GLN A 595 20.53 1.75 47.14
C GLN A 595 19.53 1.21 46.10
N PRO A 596 19.51 1.76 44.87
CA PRO A 596 18.73 1.19 43.78
C PRO A 596 19.23 -0.21 43.43
N VAL A 597 18.33 -1.20 43.44
CA VAL A 597 18.61 -2.56 42.99
C VAL A 597 17.71 -2.89 41.80
N LEU A 598 18.32 -3.49 40.77
CA LEU A 598 17.63 -4.00 39.61
C LEU A 598 17.05 -5.39 39.97
N VAL A 599 15.74 -5.43 40.22
CA VAL A 599 15.04 -6.71 40.36
C VAL A 599 14.57 -7.14 38.99
N LYS A 600 15.00 -8.34 38.61
CA LYS A 600 14.53 -9.00 37.40
C LYS A 600 13.05 -9.32 37.64
N SER A 601 12.13 -8.70 36.90
CA SER A 601 10.74 -9.18 36.95
C SER A 601 10.75 -10.60 36.37
N SER A 602 10.24 -11.56 37.14
CA SER A 602 10.04 -12.94 36.72
C SER A 602 9.22 -13.01 35.44
#